data_AF-A0A0B0D9C6-F1
#
_entry.id   AF-A0A0B0D9C6-F1
#
_cell.length_a   1.000
_cell.length_b   1.000
_cell.length_c   1.000
_cell.angle_alpha   90.00
_cell.angle_beta   90.00
_cell.angle_gamma   90.00
#
_symmetry.space_group_name_H-M   'P 1'
#
loop_
_entity.id
_entity.type
_entity.pdbx_description
1 polymer ?
#
loop_
_entity_poly.entity_id
_entity_poly.type
_entity_poly.pdbx_seq_one_letter_code
_entity_poly.pdbx_strand_id
1 'polypeptide(L)'
;MWEWRNIYRGMIMGASDVVPGVSGGTIAVVLGIYDRLIAAINGIFSKDWKKHLKFLIPLGIGVGISVIVLSRLIEWLFEHYPGPTQFFFLGLIIGVLPYLAHKGDVKNQFKAKHYLLLLIGAAIVASMAFFQASETEQMQNITLSSYILLFFSGWIASSAMILPGISGSFILLIIGVYSTVVGGISDFRFDIIAVVGLGILFGIIVMSKIVKFFLENYTSGTFAVIIGLVIGSVFVIFPGVPENGAMWLVSLVAFLSGLLAAWLLGRVEYK
;
A
#
# COMPACT_ATOMS: atom_id res chain seq x y z
N MET A 1 24.77 10.02 -6.48
CA MET A 1 24.27 11.18 -5.73
C MET A 1 23.08 10.71 -4.89
N TRP A 2 22.77 11.36 -3.76
CA TRP A 2 21.53 11.06 -3.00
C TRP A 2 20.32 11.53 -3.79
N GLU A 3 19.20 10.82 -3.70
CA GLU A 3 18.00 11.12 -4.47
C GLU A 3 16.93 11.76 -3.61
N TRP A 4 17.23 12.96 -3.11
CA TRP A 4 16.35 13.72 -2.21
C TRP A 4 14.97 14.02 -2.80
N ARG A 5 14.84 13.98 -4.13
CA ARG A 5 13.53 14.02 -4.80
C ARG A 5 12.60 12.89 -4.35
N ASN A 6 13.10 11.73 -3.89
CA ASN A 6 12.21 10.68 -3.41
C ASN A 6 11.51 11.00 -2.07
N ILE A 7 11.84 12.11 -1.40
CA ILE A 7 11.08 12.56 -0.21
C ILE A 7 9.61 12.79 -0.55
N TYR A 8 9.28 13.51 -1.64
CA TYR A 8 7.86 13.73 -1.99
C TYR A 8 7.15 12.42 -2.33
N ARG A 9 7.84 11.50 -3.02
CA ARG A 9 7.29 10.16 -3.34
C ARG A 9 7.00 9.37 -2.07
N GLY A 10 7.93 9.42 -1.12
CA GLY A 10 7.77 8.82 0.20
C GLY A 10 6.61 9.45 0.97
N MET A 11 6.44 10.77 0.88
CA MET A 11 5.32 11.45 1.54
C MET A 11 3.96 11.00 0.98
N ILE A 12 3.83 10.92 -0.35
CA ILE A 12 2.58 10.46 -0.98
C ILE A 12 2.31 8.99 -0.62
N MET A 13 3.33 8.14 -0.59
CA MET A 13 3.20 6.74 -0.14
C MET A 13 2.76 6.66 1.33
N GLY A 14 3.45 7.37 2.23
CA GLY A 14 3.12 7.36 3.65
C GLY A 14 1.71 7.90 3.94
N ALA A 15 1.22 8.86 3.16
CA ALA A 15 -0.13 9.42 3.33
C ALA A 15 -1.20 8.37 3.01
N SER A 16 -0.91 7.49 2.04
CA SER A 16 -1.82 6.40 1.68
C SER A 16 -1.81 5.23 2.68
N ASP A 17 -0.67 4.96 3.33
CA ASP A 17 -0.57 3.84 4.29
C ASP A 17 -1.39 4.07 5.57
N VAL A 18 -1.70 5.34 5.88
CA VAL A 18 -2.61 5.71 6.98
C VAL A 18 -4.06 5.31 6.66
N VAL A 19 -4.41 5.18 5.38
CA VAL A 19 -5.77 4.89 4.93
C VAL A 19 -5.99 3.38 4.80
N PRO A 20 -6.93 2.79 5.57
CA PRO A 20 -7.28 1.39 5.39
C PRO A 20 -7.79 1.14 3.97
N GLY A 21 -7.25 0.10 3.32
CA GLY A 21 -7.64 -0.28 1.95
C GLY A 21 -6.79 0.35 0.84
N VAL A 22 -6.06 1.45 1.11
CA VAL A 22 -5.05 1.98 0.19
C VAL A 22 -3.68 1.49 0.65
N SER A 23 -2.85 1.02 -0.28
CA SER A 23 -1.50 0.52 0.00
C SER A 23 -0.44 1.44 -0.59
N GLY A 24 0.61 1.72 0.16
CA GLY A 24 1.81 2.39 -0.31
C GLY A 24 2.46 1.66 -1.48
N GLY A 25 2.30 0.34 -1.58
CA GLY A 25 2.66 -0.45 -2.77
C GLY A 25 1.88 -0.01 -4.01
N THR A 26 0.57 0.23 -3.90
CA THR A 26 -0.25 0.79 -5.00
C THR A 26 0.21 2.18 -5.39
N ILE A 27 0.51 3.04 -4.41
CA ILE A 27 1.03 4.38 -4.69
C ILE A 27 2.43 4.33 -5.31
N ALA A 28 3.29 3.40 -4.90
CA ALA A 28 4.57 3.19 -5.55
C ALA A 28 4.43 2.77 -7.02
N VAL A 29 3.36 2.04 -7.36
CA VAL A 29 2.99 1.76 -8.76
C VAL A 29 2.50 3.04 -9.43
N VAL A 30 1.63 3.84 -8.81
CA VAL A 30 1.16 5.13 -9.38
C VAL A 30 2.33 6.05 -9.72
N LEU A 31 3.30 6.15 -8.81
CA LEU A 31 4.52 6.96 -8.94
C LEU A 31 5.59 6.33 -9.85
N GLY A 32 5.33 5.15 -10.43
CA GLY A 32 6.27 4.46 -11.32
C GLY A 32 7.57 3.98 -10.67
N ILE A 33 7.66 3.99 -9.34
CA ILE A 33 8.88 3.61 -8.59
C ILE A 33 8.82 2.19 -8.03
N TYR A 34 7.74 1.45 -8.26
CA TYR A 34 7.53 0.12 -7.67
C TYR A 34 8.69 -0.87 -7.94
N ASP A 35 9.04 -1.13 -9.20
CA ASP A 35 10.13 -2.08 -9.52
C ASP A 35 11.45 -1.64 -8.88
N ARG A 36 11.68 -0.33 -8.87
CA ARG A 36 12.87 0.27 -8.30
C ARG A 36 12.92 0.12 -6.78
N LEU A 37 11.78 0.25 -6.12
CA LEU A 37 11.61 -0.03 -4.69
C LEU A 37 11.94 -1.50 -4.40
N ILE A 38 11.35 -2.44 -5.14
CA ILE A 38 11.64 -3.88 -5.00
C ILE A 38 13.12 -4.16 -5.22
N ALA A 39 13.71 -3.63 -6.29
CA ALA A 39 15.14 -3.78 -6.60
C ALA A 39 16.03 -3.17 -5.50
N ALA A 40 15.64 -2.02 -4.95
CA ALA A 40 16.39 -1.35 -3.90
C ALA A 40 16.38 -2.13 -2.59
N ILE A 41 15.22 -2.65 -2.17
CA ILE A 41 15.10 -3.48 -0.96
C ILE A 41 15.95 -4.75 -1.11
N ASN A 42 15.84 -5.44 -2.25
CA ASN A 42 16.66 -6.61 -2.54
C ASN A 42 18.16 -6.31 -2.57
N GLY A 43 18.52 -5.10 -3.01
CA GLY A 43 19.90 -4.64 -3.15
C GLY A 43 20.58 -4.21 -1.84
N ILE A 44 19.87 -4.13 -0.71
CA ILE A 44 20.43 -3.73 0.60
C ILE A 44 21.57 -4.68 1.04
N PHE A 45 21.50 -5.95 0.65
CA PHE A 45 22.52 -6.95 1.00
C PHE A 45 23.55 -7.19 -0.13
N SER A 46 23.53 -6.37 -1.17
CA SER A 46 24.46 -6.47 -2.30
C SER A 46 25.74 -5.67 -2.08
N LYS A 47 26.75 -5.87 -2.94
CA LYS A 47 27.98 -5.05 -2.95
C LYS A 47 27.68 -3.56 -3.15
N ASP A 48 26.60 -3.23 -3.87
CA ASP A 48 26.18 -1.86 -4.16
C ASP A 48 25.13 -1.31 -3.19
N TRP A 49 25.00 -1.87 -1.98
CA TRP A 49 24.00 -1.48 -0.97
C TRP A 49 23.90 0.05 -0.74
N LYS A 50 25.03 0.77 -0.80
CA LYS A 50 25.07 2.25 -0.69
C LYS A 50 24.26 2.95 -1.78
N LYS A 51 24.20 2.39 -3.00
CA LYS A 51 23.38 2.92 -4.11
C LYS A 51 21.90 2.77 -3.79
N HIS A 52 21.51 1.63 -3.23
CA HIS A 52 20.12 1.36 -2.86
C HIS A 52 19.66 2.21 -1.67
N LEU A 53 20.53 2.42 -0.68
CA LEU A 53 20.23 3.34 0.44
C LEU A 53 20.06 4.80 0.00
N LYS A 54 20.79 5.26 -1.03
CA LYS A 54 20.61 6.61 -1.60
C LYS A 54 19.22 6.84 -2.19
N PHE A 55 18.48 5.78 -2.51
CA PHE A 55 17.08 5.79 -2.90
C PHE A 55 16.14 5.57 -1.69
N LEU A 56 16.40 4.53 -0.89
CA LEU A 56 15.52 4.10 0.20
C LEU A 56 15.44 5.09 1.35
N ILE A 57 16.54 5.71 1.75
CA ILE A 57 16.56 6.63 2.89
C ILE A 57 15.74 7.89 2.59
N PRO A 58 15.92 8.62 1.48
CA PRO A 58 15.05 9.75 1.16
C PRO A 58 13.58 9.36 1.06
N LEU A 59 13.28 8.18 0.50
CA LEU A 59 11.91 7.66 0.44
C LEU A 59 11.35 7.40 1.85
N GLY A 60 12.10 6.71 2.71
CA GLY A 60 11.71 6.42 4.09
C GLY A 60 11.57 7.67 4.95
N ILE A 61 12.42 8.68 4.76
CA ILE A 61 12.27 10.01 5.39
C ILE A 61 10.93 10.62 4.97
N GLY A 62 10.58 10.57 3.68
CA GLY A 62 9.29 11.04 3.20
C GLY A 62 8.10 10.32 3.86
N VAL A 63 8.16 8.99 3.95
CA VAL A 63 7.14 8.19 4.63
C VAL A 63 7.01 8.61 6.10
N GLY A 64 8.14 8.73 6.81
CA GLY A 64 8.15 9.16 8.22
C GLY A 64 7.59 10.56 8.43
N ILE A 65 7.95 11.53 7.58
CA ILE A 65 7.38 12.89 7.61
C ILE A 65 5.87 12.83 7.39
N SER A 66 5.41 12.02 6.44
CA SER A 66 3.98 11.89 6.16
C SER A 66 3.20 11.30 7.33
N VAL A 67 3.72 10.27 7.98
CA VAL A 67 3.08 9.68 9.17
C VAL A 67 2.94 10.69 10.31
N ILE A 68 3.81 11.70 10.40
CA ILE A 68 3.71 12.74 11.44
C ILE A 68 2.81 13.91 11.00
N VAL A 69 2.95 14.37 9.75
CA VAL A 69 2.37 15.63 9.28
C VAL A 69 1.07 15.43 8.49
N LEU A 70 1.06 14.46 7.58
CA LEU A 70 -0.06 14.23 6.66
C LEU A 70 -1.10 13.27 7.22
N SER A 71 -0.75 12.38 8.15
CA SER A 71 -1.68 11.47 8.83
C SER A 71 -2.89 12.20 9.39
N ARG A 72 -2.67 13.28 10.16
CA ARG A 72 -3.74 14.09 10.74
C ARG A 72 -4.67 14.73 9.71
N LEU A 73 -4.11 15.18 8.58
CA LEU A 73 -4.91 15.75 7.50
C LEU A 73 -5.78 14.67 6.85
N ILE A 74 -5.20 13.51 6.58
CA ILE A 74 -5.91 12.38 5.98
C ILE A 74 -7.00 11.85 6.93
N GLU A 75 -6.69 11.69 8.21
CA GLU A 75 -7.67 11.34 9.26
C GLU A 75 -8.84 12.34 9.29
N TRP A 76 -8.54 13.64 9.33
CA TRP A 76 -9.57 14.69 9.31
C TRP A 76 -10.44 14.63 8.04
N LEU A 77 -9.85 14.38 6.88
CA LEU A 77 -10.56 14.21 5.61
C LEU A 77 -11.46 12.97 5.61
N PHE A 78 -11.02 11.85 6.20
CA PHE A 78 -11.83 10.64 6.34
C PHE A 78 -12.96 10.81 7.36
N GLU A 79 -12.76 11.59 8.41
CA GLU A 79 -13.78 11.89 9.41
C GLU A 79 -14.86 12.85 8.88
N HIS A 80 -14.47 13.91 8.16
CA HIS A 80 -15.39 14.97 7.74
C HIS A 80 -15.89 14.82 6.29
N TYR A 81 -15.09 14.20 5.41
CA TYR A 81 -15.39 14.03 3.99
C TYR A 81 -15.04 12.62 3.47
N PRO A 82 -15.56 11.54 4.10
CA PRO A 82 -15.19 10.16 3.76
C PRO A 82 -15.45 9.84 2.29
N GLY A 83 -16.65 10.16 1.78
CA GLY A 83 -17.03 9.91 0.39
C GLY A 83 -16.05 10.52 -0.62
N PRO A 84 -15.90 11.86 -0.67
CA PRO A 84 -14.95 12.51 -1.58
C PRO A 84 -13.51 11.98 -1.46
N THR A 85 -13.05 11.72 -0.24
CA THR A 85 -11.70 11.20 -0.01
C THR A 85 -11.53 9.79 -0.58
N GLN A 86 -12.49 8.89 -0.35
CA GLN A 86 -12.51 7.54 -0.92
C GLN A 86 -12.59 7.59 -2.45
N PHE A 87 -13.43 8.46 -3.02
CA PHE A 87 -13.52 8.64 -4.47
C PHE A 87 -12.22 9.19 -5.08
N PHE A 88 -11.49 10.08 -4.41
CA PHE A 88 -10.17 10.52 -4.85
C PHE A 88 -9.19 9.34 -4.97
N PHE A 89 -9.09 8.50 -3.93
CA PHE A 89 -8.24 7.30 -3.97
C PHE A 89 -8.72 6.28 -5.01
N LEU A 90 -10.03 6.09 -5.17
CA LEU A 90 -10.61 5.26 -6.22
C LEU A 90 -10.16 5.73 -7.61
N GLY A 91 -10.13 7.05 -7.84
CA GLY A 91 -9.60 7.66 -9.05
C GLY A 91 -8.12 7.38 -9.26
N LEU A 92 -7.30 7.53 -8.21
CA LEU A 92 -5.86 7.21 -8.27
C LEU A 92 -5.61 5.73 -8.64
N ILE A 93 -6.34 4.82 -8.01
CA ILE A 93 -6.18 3.37 -8.18
C ILE A 93 -6.65 2.94 -9.57
N ILE A 94 -7.83 3.38 -10.01
CA ILE A 94 -8.32 3.08 -11.37
C ILE A 94 -7.39 3.68 -12.42
N GLY A 95 -6.88 4.89 -12.18
CA GLY A 95 -5.97 5.59 -13.09
C GLY A 95 -4.67 4.83 -13.37
N VAL A 96 -4.23 3.95 -12.47
CA VAL A 96 -3.00 3.16 -12.66
C VAL A 96 -3.22 1.84 -13.41
N LEU A 97 -4.46 1.35 -13.50
CA LEU A 97 -4.77 0.08 -14.18
C LEU A 97 -4.32 0.03 -15.65
N PRO A 98 -4.51 1.09 -16.48
CA PRO A 98 -4.01 1.10 -17.85
C PRO A 98 -2.49 0.95 -17.95
N TYR A 99 -1.75 1.56 -17.02
CA TYR A 99 -0.30 1.43 -16.96
C TYR A 99 0.12 0.01 -16.60
N LEU A 100 -0.48 -0.59 -15.57
CA LEU A 100 -0.22 -1.98 -15.20
C LEU A 100 -0.55 -2.95 -16.34
N ALA A 101 -1.66 -2.70 -17.05
CA ALA A 101 -2.06 -3.51 -18.19
C ALA A 101 -1.08 -3.38 -19.37
N HIS A 102 -0.55 -2.18 -19.61
CA HIS A 102 0.47 -1.96 -20.63
C HIS A 102 1.80 -2.64 -20.23
N LYS A 103 2.24 -2.47 -18.99
CA LYS A 103 3.50 -3.03 -18.48
C LYS A 103 3.50 -4.55 -18.40
N GLY A 104 2.36 -5.14 -18.03
CA GLY A 104 2.15 -6.59 -18.07
C GLY A 104 1.94 -7.17 -19.47
N ASP A 105 1.94 -6.32 -20.50
CA ASP A 105 1.65 -6.66 -21.90
C ASP A 105 0.37 -7.53 -22.03
N VAL A 106 -0.69 -7.10 -21.33
CA VAL A 106 -1.94 -7.86 -21.20
C VAL A 106 -2.50 -8.26 -22.56
N LYS A 107 -2.42 -7.35 -23.56
CA LYS A 107 -2.99 -7.58 -24.88
C LYS A 107 -2.33 -8.72 -25.63
N ASN A 108 -1.02 -8.93 -25.47
CA ASN A 108 -0.27 -9.90 -26.27
C ASN A 108 0.11 -11.17 -25.47
N GLN A 109 0.29 -11.05 -24.16
CA GLN A 109 0.82 -12.14 -23.32
C GLN A 109 -0.24 -12.83 -22.46
N PHE A 110 -1.43 -12.24 -22.27
CA PHE A 110 -2.44 -12.85 -21.41
C PHE A 110 -3.13 -14.04 -22.07
N LYS A 111 -3.10 -15.17 -21.37
CA LYS A 111 -3.82 -16.40 -21.70
C LYS A 111 -4.96 -16.59 -20.68
N ALA A 112 -5.87 -17.53 -20.93
CA ALA A 112 -6.98 -17.83 -20.01
C ALA A 112 -6.54 -18.02 -18.55
N LYS A 113 -5.41 -18.69 -18.31
CA LYS A 113 -4.84 -18.86 -16.97
C LYS A 113 -4.45 -17.54 -16.27
N HIS A 114 -4.06 -16.51 -17.02
CA HIS A 114 -3.72 -15.20 -16.46
C HIS A 114 -4.98 -14.45 -16.03
N TYR A 115 -6.07 -14.52 -16.80
CA TYR A 115 -7.36 -13.98 -16.36
C TYR A 115 -7.89 -14.69 -15.11
N LEU A 116 -7.68 -16.01 -14.98
CA LEU A 116 -8.00 -16.74 -13.75
C LEU A 116 -7.18 -16.22 -12.55
N LEU A 117 -5.86 -16.02 -12.71
CA LEU A 117 -5.01 -15.44 -11.66
C LEU A 117 -5.43 -14.03 -11.27
N LEU A 118 -5.83 -13.21 -12.24
CA LEU A 118 -6.38 -11.87 -12.00
C LEU A 118 -7.66 -11.94 -11.17
N LEU A 119 -8.60 -12.82 -11.53
CA LEU A 119 -9.83 -13.03 -10.77
C LEU A 119 -9.55 -13.50 -9.34
N ILE A 120 -8.59 -14.41 -9.16
CA ILE A 120 -8.16 -14.86 -7.84
C ILE A 120 -7.59 -13.69 -7.02
N GLY A 121 -6.70 -12.88 -7.60
CA GLY A 121 -6.15 -11.69 -6.93
C GLY A 121 -7.24 -10.70 -6.54
N ALA A 122 -8.18 -10.43 -7.46
CA ALA A 122 -9.31 -9.55 -7.18
C ALA A 122 -10.20 -10.10 -6.07
N ALA A 123 -10.52 -11.40 -6.10
CA ALA A 123 -11.32 -12.04 -5.07
C ALA A 123 -10.65 -12.03 -3.70
N ILE A 124 -9.33 -12.24 -3.63
CA ILE A 124 -8.57 -12.18 -2.37
C ILE A 124 -8.76 -10.81 -1.72
N VAL A 125 -8.51 -9.72 -2.44
CA VAL A 125 -8.61 -8.38 -1.85
C VAL A 125 -10.05 -7.97 -1.65
N ALA A 126 -10.94 -8.21 -2.61
CA ALA A 126 -12.36 -7.89 -2.45
C ALA A 126 -13.00 -8.64 -1.27
N SER A 127 -12.53 -9.87 -0.99
CA SER A 127 -13.02 -10.63 0.17
C SER A 127 -12.75 -9.94 1.50
N MET A 128 -11.70 -9.10 1.55
CA MET A 128 -11.32 -8.32 2.74
C MET A 128 -12.45 -7.38 3.20
N ALA A 129 -13.30 -6.91 2.28
CA ALA A 129 -14.45 -6.06 2.62
C ALA A 129 -15.53 -6.78 3.45
N PHE A 130 -15.57 -8.12 3.44
CA PHE A 130 -16.50 -8.90 4.25
C PHE A 130 -15.96 -9.25 5.64
N PHE A 131 -14.65 -9.03 5.88
CA PHE A 131 -14.12 -9.19 7.22
C PHE A 131 -14.55 -7.99 8.05
N GLN A 132 -15.32 -8.25 9.12
CA GLN A 132 -15.59 -7.26 10.14
C GLN A 132 -14.29 -7.03 10.92
N ALA A 133 -13.48 -6.09 10.45
CA ALA A 133 -12.35 -5.57 11.20
C ALA A 133 -12.89 -5.10 12.55
N SER A 134 -12.66 -5.89 13.58
CA SER A 134 -13.06 -5.58 14.94
C SER A 134 -11.86 -4.90 15.60
N GLU A 135 -11.97 -3.61 15.87
CA GLU A 135 -10.97 -2.93 16.70
C GLU A 135 -11.02 -3.53 18.11
N THR A 136 -10.10 -4.42 18.41
CA THR A 136 -9.87 -4.88 19.79
C THR A 136 -9.27 -3.71 20.57
N GLU A 137 -9.70 -3.53 21.82
CA GLU A 137 -9.07 -2.58 22.74
C GLU A 137 -7.55 -2.81 22.81
N GLN A 138 -6.81 -1.73 23.04
CA GLN A 138 -5.36 -1.80 23.17
C GLN A 138 -4.95 -2.80 24.27
N MET A 139 -4.02 -3.70 23.96
CA MET A 139 -3.56 -4.71 24.93
C MET A 139 -2.87 -4.02 26.11
N GLN A 140 -3.52 -4.02 27.27
CA GLN A 140 -2.98 -3.41 28.49
C GLN A 140 -1.88 -4.28 29.13
N ASN A 141 -2.05 -5.61 29.13
CA ASN A 141 -1.09 -6.56 29.69
C ASN A 141 -0.35 -7.29 28.55
N ILE A 142 0.82 -6.76 28.16
CA ILE A 142 1.65 -7.37 27.11
C ILE A 142 2.48 -8.50 27.70
N THR A 143 2.24 -9.71 27.21
CA THR A 143 2.98 -10.92 27.58
C THR A 143 3.92 -11.35 26.45
N LEU A 144 4.73 -12.39 26.67
CA LEU A 144 5.59 -12.94 25.61
C LEU A 144 4.80 -13.37 24.37
N SER A 145 3.61 -13.97 24.55
CA SER A 145 2.75 -14.35 23.42
C SER A 145 2.22 -13.13 22.66
N SER A 146 1.93 -12.02 23.36
CA SER A 146 1.58 -10.75 22.75
C SER A 146 2.70 -10.22 21.85
N TYR A 147 3.96 -10.25 22.31
CA TYR A 147 5.11 -9.84 21.47
C TYR A 147 5.30 -10.75 20.25
N ILE A 148 5.15 -12.06 20.42
CA ILE A 148 5.21 -13.00 19.30
C ILE A 148 4.12 -12.67 18.27
N LEU A 149 2.88 -12.46 18.73
CA LEU A 149 1.78 -12.04 17.88
C LEU A 149 2.10 -10.73 17.16
N LEU A 150 2.61 -9.71 17.86
CA LEU A 150 2.96 -8.41 17.28
C LEU A 150 4.07 -8.53 16.22
N PHE A 151 5.08 -9.36 16.46
CA PHE A 151 6.15 -9.64 15.49
C PHE A 151 5.58 -10.25 14.20
N PHE A 152 4.80 -11.33 14.32
CA PHE A 152 4.21 -11.99 13.16
C PHE A 152 3.17 -11.11 12.46
N SER A 153 2.45 -10.29 13.21
CA SER A 153 1.51 -9.31 12.64
C SER A 153 2.24 -8.27 11.80
N GLY A 154 3.34 -7.70 12.31
CA GLY A 154 4.20 -6.78 11.56
C GLY A 154 4.80 -7.44 10.31
N TRP A 155 5.22 -8.69 10.41
CA TRP A 155 5.69 -9.47 9.25
C TRP A 155 4.59 -9.64 8.20
N ILE A 156 3.42 -10.18 8.56
CA ILE A 156 2.33 -10.44 7.60
C ILE A 156 1.84 -9.11 6.99
N ALA A 157 1.63 -8.08 7.81
CA ALA A 157 1.17 -6.77 7.35
C ALA A 157 2.14 -6.12 6.36
N SER A 158 3.45 -6.15 6.66
CA SER A 158 4.45 -5.59 5.75
C SER A 158 4.66 -6.42 4.49
N SER A 159 4.51 -7.75 4.57
CA SER A 159 4.52 -8.62 3.40
C SER A 159 3.34 -8.31 2.48
N ALA A 160 2.15 -8.12 3.05
CA ALA A 160 0.99 -7.66 2.29
C ALA A 160 1.21 -6.27 1.67
N MET A 161 1.77 -5.32 2.41
CA MET A 161 2.03 -3.95 1.96
C MET A 161 2.98 -3.85 0.76
N ILE A 162 3.91 -4.80 0.61
CA ILE A 162 4.78 -4.86 -0.57
C ILE A 162 3.97 -5.18 -1.84
N LEU A 163 2.87 -5.93 -1.73
CA LEU A 163 2.00 -6.22 -2.87
C LEU A 163 1.01 -5.07 -3.11
N PRO A 164 0.97 -4.49 -4.33
CA PRO A 164 -0.01 -3.46 -4.66
C PRO A 164 -1.44 -3.98 -4.47
N GLY A 165 -2.29 -3.16 -3.88
CA GLY A 165 -3.69 -3.46 -3.61
C GLY A 165 -3.98 -4.01 -2.21
N ILE A 166 -2.98 -4.48 -1.45
CA ILE A 166 -3.19 -4.97 -0.07
C ILE A 166 -2.59 -3.99 0.94
N SER A 167 -3.42 -3.46 1.83
CA SER A 167 -3.03 -2.48 2.85
C SER A 167 -2.54 -3.17 4.12
N GLY A 168 -1.34 -2.82 4.60
CA GLY A 168 -0.75 -3.38 5.82
C GLY A 168 -1.54 -3.02 7.08
N SER A 169 -2.05 -1.78 7.17
CA SER A 169 -2.90 -1.34 8.27
C SER A 169 -4.21 -2.13 8.34
N PHE A 170 -4.81 -2.43 7.19
CA PHE A 170 -5.99 -3.30 7.14
C PHE A 170 -5.71 -4.74 7.59
N ILE A 171 -4.54 -5.29 7.26
CA ILE A 171 -4.13 -6.62 7.78
C ILE A 171 -3.99 -6.59 9.31
N LEU A 172 -3.40 -5.54 9.88
CA LEU A 172 -3.31 -5.38 11.34
C LEU A 172 -4.69 -5.24 11.99
N LEU A 173 -5.64 -4.61 11.31
CA LEU A 173 -7.04 -4.52 11.73
C LEU A 173 -7.74 -5.88 11.73
N ILE A 174 -7.59 -6.68 10.66
CA ILE A 174 -8.14 -8.05 10.62
C ILE A 174 -7.56 -8.91 11.76
N ILE A 175 -6.25 -8.79 12.03
CA ILE A 175 -5.59 -9.53 13.11
C ILE A 175 -6.02 -9.00 14.50
N GLY A 176 -6.55 -7.77 14.58
CA GLY A 176 -7.03 -7.17 15.82
C GLY A 176 -5.93 -6.55 16.69
N VAL A 177 -4.76 -6.24 16.11
CA VAL A 177 -3.62 -5.64 16.83
C VAL A 177 -3.34 -4.17 16.46
N TYR A 178 -4.09 -3.63 15.49
CA TYR A 178 -3.90 -2.26 14.98
C TYR A 178 -3.83 -1.22 16.09
N SER A 179 -4.83 -1.17 16.97
CA SER A 179 -4.91 -0.20 18.07
C SER A 179 -3.71 -0.32 19.02
N THR A 180 -3.21 -1.54 19.26
CA THR A 180 -2.01 -1.77 20.10
C THR A 180 -0.75 -1.24 19.42
N VAL A 181 -0.61 -1.41 18.10
CA VAL A 181 0.52 -0.89 17.32
C VAL A 181 0.50 0.65 17.31
N VAL A 182 -0.66 1.25 17.01
CA VAL A 182 -0.82 2.71 16.96
C VAL A 182 -0.65 3.34 18.34
N GLY A 183 -1.22 2.74 19.38
CA GLY A 183 -1.01 3.16 20.77
C GLY A 183 0.46 3.07 21.16
N GLY A 184 1.15 1.98 20.79
CA GLY A 184 2.57 1.84 21.03
C GLY A 184 3.44 2.91 20.36
N ILE A 185 3.08 3.35 19.15
CA ILE A 185 3.74 4.47 18.47
C ILE A 185 3.45 5.79 19.18
N SER A 186 2.18 6.04 19.53
CA SER A 186 1.73 7.29 20.16
C SER A 186 2.33 7.50 21.55
N ASP A 187 2.45 6.42 22.33
CA ASP A 187 2.97 6.43 23.70
C ASP A 187 4.50 6.20 23.75
N PHE A 188 5.17 6.17 22.59
CA PHE A 188 6.62 5.89 22.47
C PHE A 188 7.06 4.60 23.19
N ARG A 189 6.23 3.55 23.11
CA ARG A 189 6.53 2.23 23.65
C ARG A 189 7.55 1.50 22.79
N PHE A 190 8.82 1.74 23.07
CA PHE A 190 9.95 1.23 22.30
C PHE A 190 10.00 -0.30 22.21
N ASP A 191 9.47 -1.01 23.21
CA ASP A 191 9.26 -2.47 23.21
C ASP A 191 8.37 -2.91 22.04
N ILE A 192 7.17 -2.32 21.92
CA ILE A 192 6.23 -2.63 20.83
C ILE A 192 6.81 -2.22 19.49
N ILE A 193 7.33 -0.98 19.41
CA ILE A 193 7.90 -0.43 18.17
C ILE A 193 9.05 -1.30 17.66
N ALA A 194 9.94 -1.74 18.54
CA ALA A 194 11.06 -2.60 18.16
C ALA A 194 10.58 -3.97 17.65
N VAL A 195 9.66 -4.63 18.37
CA VAL A 195 9.17 -5.97 17.98
C VAL A 195 8.40 -5.92 16.65
N VAL A 196 7.46 -4.98 16.52
CA VAL A 196 6.69 -4.80 15.28
C VAL A 196 7.63 -4.37 14.14
N GLY A 197 8.56 -3.45 14.41
CA GLY A 197 9.54 -2.97 13.45
C GLY A 197 10.44 -4.09 12.91
N LEU A 198 10.89 -5.01 13.77
CA LEU A 198 11.64 -6.20 13.34
C LEU A 198 10.79 -7.10 12.44
N GLY A 199 9.53 -7.33 12.80
CA GLY A 199 8.57 -8.05 11.95
C GLY A 199 8.42 -7.38 10.58
N ILE A 200 8.23 -6.06 10.55
CA ILE A 200 8.11 -5.26 9.32
C ILE A 200 9.36 -5.40 8.45
N LEU A 201 10.55 -5.21 9.01
CA LEU A 201 11.81 -5.33 8.27
C LEU A 201 11.96 -6.72 7.66
N PHE A 202 11.68 -7.76 8.46
CA PHE A 202 11.75 -9.14 8.00
C PHE A 202 10.76 -9.40 6.85
N GLY A 203 9.51 -8.96 6.99
CA GLY A 203 8.48 -9.10 5.97
C GLY A 203 8.80 -8.38 4.66
N ILE A 204 9.25 -7.13 4.73
CA ILE A 204 9.68 -6.37 3.54
C ILE A 204 10.82 -7.09 2.82
N ILE A 205 11.84 -7.56 3.55
CA ILE A 205 12.99 -8.24 2.95
C ILE A 205 12.59 -9.57 2.31
N VAL A 206 11.84 -10.42 3.01
CA VAL A 206 11.43 -11.74 2.50
C VAL A 206 10.48 -11.58 1.32
N MET A 207 9.44 -10.76 1.47
CA MET A 207 8.43 -10.61 0.42
C MET A 207 8.99 -9.91 -0.82
N SER A 208 9.87 -8.92 -0.67
CA SER A 208 10.51 -8.28 -1.83
C SER A 208 11.34 -9.27 -2.65
N LYS A 209 11.99 -10.27 -2.03
CA LYS A 209 12.69 -11.34 -2.75
C LYS A 209 11.73 -12.24 -3.51
N ILE A 210 10.62 -12.63 -2.88
CA ILE A 210 9.56 -13.45 -3.49
C ILE A 210 8.98 -12.72 -4.70
N VAL A 211 8.57 -11.46 -4.53
CA VAL A 211 8.00 -10.64 -5.60
C VAL A 211 9.00 -10.45 -6.74
N LYS A 212 10.27 -10.16 -6.43
CA LYS A 212 11.32 -10.03 -7.45
C LYS A 212 11.46 -11.32 -8.27
N PHE A 213 11.54 -12.48 -7.59
CA PHE A 213 11.62 -13.77 -8.26
C PHE A 213 10.45 -13.99 -9.23
N PHE A 214 9.22 -13.70 -8.80
CA PHE A 214 8.04 -13.85 -9.65
C PHE A 214 8.02 -12.84 -10.81
N LEU A 215 8.42 -11.59 -10.59
CA LEU A 215 8.52 -10.59 -11.67
C LEU A 215 9.55 -11.00 -12.74
N GLU A 216 10.66 -11.61 -12.36
CA GLU A 216 11.73 -12.02 -13.27
C GLU A 216 11.43 -13.34 -14.02
N ASN A 217 10.70 -14.28 -13.39
CA ASN A 217 10.49 -15.63 -13.93
C ASN A 217 9.06 -15.88 -14.45
N TYR A 218 8.06 -15.14 -13.94
CA TYR A 218 6.64 -15.35 -14.21
C TYR A 218 5.90 -14.03 -14.48
N THR A 219 6.55 -13.10 -15.18
CA THR A 219 6.13 -11.70 -15.38
C THR A 219 4.64 -11.54 -15.68
N SER A 220 4.09 -12.21 -16.70
CA SER A 220 2.67 -12.08 -17.06
C SER A 220 1.72 -12.58 -15.97
N GLY A 221 2.07 -13.67 -15.29
CA GLY A 221 1.29 -14.18 -14.16
C GLY A 221 1.34 -13.23 -12.96
N THR A 222 2.50 -12.65 -12.67
CA THR A 222 2.67 -11.67 -11.59
C THR A 222 1.89 -10.40 -11.85
N PHE A 223 1.96 -9.85 -13.07
CA PHE A 223 1.13 -8.70 -13.43
C PHE A 223 -0.35 -9.02 -13.40
N ALA A 224 -0.76 -10.23 -13.79
CA ALA A 224 -2.15 -10.65 -13.67
C ALA A 224 -2.64 -10.61 -12.22
N VAL A 225 -1.85 -11.16 -11.29
CA VAL A 225 -2.15 -11.10 -9.85
C VAL A 225 -2.15 -9.65 -9.37
N ILE A 226 -1.13 -8.85 -9.66
CA ILE A 226 -1.06 -7.44 -9.24
C ILE A 226 -2.26 -6.64 -9.74
N ILE A 227 -2.63 -6.76 -11.02
CA ILE A 227 -3.81 -6.11 -11.58
C ILE A 227 -5.07 -6.58 -10.85
N GLY A 228 -5.18 -7.89 -10.58
CA GLY A 228 -6.26 -8.46 -9.78
C GLY A 228 -6.37 -7.82 -8.41
N LEU A 229 -5.27 -7.81 -7.63
CA LEU A 229 -5.21 -7.21 -6.30
C LEU A 229 -5.63 -5.73 -6.33
N VAL A 230 -5.15 -4.96 -7.31
CA VAL A 230 -5.51 -3.55 -7.49
C VAL A 230 -6.99 -3.39 -7.82
N ILE A 231 -7.56 -4.23 -8.71
CA ILE A 231 -9.01 -4.24 -8.99
C ILE A 231 -9.81 -4.59 -7.73
N GLY A 232 -9.38 -5.59 -6.95
CA GLY A 232 -10.04 -5.95 -5.70
C GLY A 232 -10.02 -4.80 -4.67
N SER A 233 -8.93 -4.02 -4.63
CA SER A 233 -8.84 -2.84 -3.74
C SER A 233 -9.84 -1.73 -4.10
N VAL A 234 -10.23 -1.62 -5.39
CA VAL A 234 -11.30 -0.71 -5.82
C VAL A 234 -12.61 -1.06 -5.12
N PHE A 235 -12.91 -2.36 -4.97
CA PHE A 235 -14.11 -2.82 -4.28
C PHE A 235 -14.05 -2.53 -2.77
N VAL A 236 -12.89 -2.70 -2.14
CA VAL A 236 -12.70 -2.42 -0.70
C VAL A 236 -12.88 -0.94 -0.37
N ILE A 237 -12.42 -0.04 -1.24
CA ILE A 237 -12.47 1.41 -0.99
C ILE A 237 -13.80 2.03 -1.41
N PHE A 238 -14.54 1.40 -2.33
CA PHE A 238 -15.76 1.97 -2.89
C PHE A 238 -16.81 2.24 -1.80
N PRO A 239 -17.17 3.53 -1.56
CA PRO A 239 -18.03 3.88 -0.43
C PRO A 239 -19.53 3.71 -0.70
N GLY A 240 -19.91 3.22 -1.88
CA GLY A 240 -21.29 3.27 -2.36
C GLY A 240 -21.59 4.56 -3.13
N VAL A 241 -22.86 4.72 -3.53
CA VAL A 241 -23.33 5.90 -4.25
C VAL A 241 -23.78 6.95 -3.23
N PRO A 242 -23.22 8.18 -3.25
CA PRO A 242 -23.68 9.25 -2.36
C PRO A 242 -25.17 9.56 -2.56
N GLU A 243 -25.93 9.64 -1.46
CA GLU A 243 -27.38 9.92 -1.51
C GLU A 243 -27.70 11.38 -1.84
N ASN A 244 -26.78 12.30 -1.51
CA ASN A 244 -26.96 13.74 -1.72
C ASN A 244 -26.29 14.20 -3.03
N GLY A 245 -27.04 14.90 -3.90
CA GLY A 245 -26.54 15.42 -5.17
C GLY A 245 -25.32 16.35 -5.06
N ALA A 246 -25.22 17.14 -3.99
CA ALA A 246 -24.03 17.97 -3.75
C ALA A 246 -22.80 17.12 -3.40
N MET A 247 -22.95 16.12 -2.53
CA MET A 247 -21.88 15.17 -2.20
C MET A 247 -21.46 14.35 -3.41
N TRP A 248 -22.41 14.01 -4.29
CA TRP A 248 -22.14 13.31 -5.54
C TRP A 248 -21.24 14.14 -6.47
N LEU A 249 -21.54 15.43 -6.65
CA LEU A 249 -20.71 16.33 -7.46
C LEU A 249 -19.30 16.48 -6.89
N VAL A 250 -19.18 16.70 -5.58
CA VAL A 250 -17.86 16.82 -4.92
C VAL A 250 -17.08 15.51 -5.05
N SER A 251 -17.73 14.36 -4.87
CA SER A 251 -17.11 13.04 -5.03
C SER A 251 -16.67 12.77 -6.47
N LEU A 252 -17.46 13.20 -7.47
CA LEU A 252 -17.10 13.09 -8.88
C LEU A 252 -15.87 13.95 -9.21
N VAL A 253 -15.82 15.19 -8.72
CA VAL A 253 -14.66 16.07 -8.87
C VAL A 253 -13.43 15.45 -8.19
N ALA A 254 -13.59 14.91 -6.98
CA ALA A 254 -12.52 14.22 -6.27
C ALA A 254 -12.00 13.01 -7.06
N PHE A 255 -12.89 12.17 -7.57
CA PHE A 255 -12.55 11.03 -8.44
C PHE A 255 -11.78 11.44 -9.70
N LEU A 256 -12.28 12.45 -10.43
CA LEU A 256 -11.62 12.95 -11.63
C LEU A 256 -10.26 13.57 -11.33
N SER A 257 -10.12 14.26 -10.19
CA SER A 257 -8.85 14.80 -9.75
C SER A 257 -7.84 13.69 -9.38
N GLY A 258 -8.30 12.60 -8.76
CA GLY A 258 -7.50 11.40 -8.52
C GLY A 258 -7.04 10.72 -9.81
N LEU A 259 -7.94 10.54 -10.79
CA LEU A 259 -7.59 10.01 -12.11
C LEU A 259 -6.55 10.88 -12.82
N LEU A 260 -6.75 12.21 -12.80
CA LEU A 260 -5.83 13.16 -13.39
C LEU A 260 -4.47 13.11 -12.70
N ALA A 261 -4.43 13.04 -11.37
CA ALA A 261 -3.19 12.91 -10.61
C ALA A 261 -2.44 11.63 -10.98
N ALA A 262 -3.10 10.47 -11.03
CA ALA A 262 -2.47 9.22 -11.45
C ALA A 262 -1.93 9.30 -12.89
N TRP A 263 -2.68 9.92 -13.81
CA TRP A 263 -2.24 10.10 -15.19
C TRP A 263 -1.03 11.05 -15.32
N LEU A 264 -1.03 12.16 -14.58
CA LEU A 264 0.08 13.12 -14.58
C LEU A 264 1.34 12.50 -13.99
N LEU A 265 1.23 11.83 -12.84
CA LEU A 265 2.34 11.14 -12.19
C LEU A 265 2.90 10.04 -13.11
N GLY A 266 2.02 9.26 -13.75
CA GLY A 266 2.45 8.28 -14.73
C GLY A 266 3.23 8.89 -15.90
N ARG A 267 2.80 10.01 -16.47
CA ARG A 267 3.54 10.65 -17.59
C ARG A 267 4.93 11.18 -17.22
N VAL A 268 5.13 11.58 -15.97
CA VAL A 268 6.42 12.14 -15.51
C VAL A 268 7.43 11.03 -15.24
N GLU A 269 6.99 9.88 -14.76
CA GLU A 269 7.87 8.77 -14.40
C GLU A 269 8.01 7.67 -15.48
N TYR A 270 7.13 7.62 -16.50
CA TYR A 270 7.19 6.61 -17.58
C TYR A 270 7.87 7.08 -18.89
N LYS A 271 8.68 8.15 -18.83
CA LYS A 271 9.56 8.56 -19.94
C LYS A 271 10.98 8.06 -19.75
#